data_AF-A0A2T9YG77-F1
#
_entry.id   AF-A0A2T9YG77-F1
#
_cell.length_a   1.000
_cell.length_b   1.000
_cell.length_c   1.000
_cell.angle_alpha   90.00
_cell.angle_beta   90.00
_cell.angle_gamma   90.00
#
_symmetry.space_group_name_H-M   'P 1'
#
loop_
_entity.id
_entity.type
_entity.pdbx_description
1 polymer ?
#
loop_
_entity_poly.entity_id
_entity_poly.type
_entity_poly.pdbx_seq_one_letter_code
_entity_poly.pdbx_strand_id
1 'polypeptide(L)'
;MDILFNDSDIDYKNTKLISSIPPPDYYAIDDLAHQTSRKNISTPSRRINTDAADDFHESRRPSKISHFSTLRNNIPSLSENINTDDDLIKSRRHSEASQSSALPFPKNKESTILPPICNISLCSFSRFPEPNIHQNLEQLFSAIKVKPFHLKNVHIDNTLFPDGLHTRIVRLKDRMNNAPKSELISAKNKADPFAALKSINLNADAIYFAWLESQTQVIKNLLHKKKTPTITELYISSYSGFTDYIKLYSENDTSSSDISCNFIFKNITKSKNTTSSQNPCSLFNILADKQNLPVTNDFWETELLKFDFNSHLLVNTNFVDLIIGKFTLPDSQDEITNEIYTYKYLFKTLIFTLTTLENNGHVILYVSGSNTRLSSQIISILSFIFTSINIQKPPSSDQTKYDRFLFCKNLTLTHETRSNLLDLILSSFPNDFFSDCDNYFEILSTDFSSRDHKLIKFLYSINLSIGLGNQKYLEELLKCLDERNAPTVYDHKKIAEACKTSWKLP
;
A
#
# COMPACT_ATOMS: atom_id res chain seq x y z
N MET A 1 38.95 -6.50 -0.75
CA MET A 1 37.96 -5.53 -1.27
C MET A 1 38.16 -4.26 -0.48
N ASP A 2 38.66 -3.22 -1.13
CA ASP A 2 38.95 -1.94 -0.49
C ASP A 2 37.64 -1.24 -0.14
N ILE A 3 37.53 -0.85 1.12
CA ILE A 3 36.34 -0.27 1.74
C ILE A 3 36.18 1.14 1.18
N LEU A 4 35.11 1.36 0.40
CA LEU A 4 34.98 2.60 -0.36
C LEU A 4 34.50 3.80 0.47
N PHE A 5 33.83 3.63 1.62
CA PHE A 5 33.48 4.73 2.54
C PHE A 5 33.24 4.18 3.94
N ASN A 6 33.86 4.78 4.97
CA ASN A 6 33.66 4.43 6.38
C ASN A 6 33.46 5.71 7.23
N ASP A 7 33.06 5.58 8.50
CA ASP A 7 32.77 6.73 9.37
C ASP A 7 33.98 7.64 9.68
N SER A 8 35.18 7.21 9.28
CA SER A 8 36.40 8.02 9.31
C SER A 8 36.59 8.90 8.05
N ASP A 9 35.78 8.73 7.01
CA ASP A 9 35.83 9.52 5.80
C ASP A 9 35.15 10.90 5.99
N ILE A 10 35.94 11.96 5.81
CA ILE A 10 35.53 13.36 5.96
C ILE A 10 34.48 13.76 4.92
N ASP A 11 34.54 13.21 3.70
CA ASP A 11 33.59 13.53 2.65
C ASP A 11 32.22 12.86 2.91
N TYR A 12 32.23 11.64 3.46
CA TYR A 12 31.03 10.97 3.95
C TYR A 12 30.36 11.77 5.09
N LYS A 13 31.16 12.22 6.06
CA LYS A 13 30.69 13.03 7.21
C LYS A 13 30.08 14.37 6.81
N ASN A 14 30.60 14.98 5.75
CA ASN A 14 30.15 16.28 5.26
C ASN A 14 28.99 16.19 4.26
N THR A 15 28.57 14.98 3.89
CA THR A 15 27.41 14.79 3.01
C THR A 15 26.13 15.16 3.78
N LYS A 16 25.50 16.27 3.39
CA LYS A 16 24.21 16.70 3.98
C LYS A 16 23.15 15.62 3.79
N LEU A 17 22.80 14.93 4.86
CA LEU A 17 21.68 14.01 4.91
C LEU A 17 20.37 14.80 4.74
N ILE A 18 19.62 14.49 3.69
CA ILE A 18 18.27 15.03 3.43
C ILE A 18 17.22 14.35 4.35
N SER A 19 17.65 13.34 5.12
CA SER A 19 16.85 12.58 6.10
C SER A 19 17.47 12.70 7.50
N SER A 20 16.65 12.93 8.53
CA SER A 20 17.07 12.90 9.94
C SER A 20 17.26 11.48 10.49
N ILE A 21 16.98 10.45 9.68
CA ILE A 21 17.11 9.05 10.05
C ILE A 21 18.32 8.48 9.31
N PRO A 22 19.36 8.01 10.00
CA PRO A 22 20.49 7.36 9.35
C PRO A 22 20.03 6.05 8.70
N PRO A 23 20.55 5.70 7.52
CA PRO A 23 20.28 4.39 6.93
C PRO A 23 20.71 3.29 7.90
N PRO A 24 20.00 2.14 7.96
CA PRO A 24 20.43 1.02 8.78
C PRO A 24 21.81 0.54 8.34
N ASP A 25 22.60 0.12 9.32
CA ASP A 25 23.97 -0.34 9.15
C ASP A 25 24.01 -1.54 8.18
N TYR A 26 24.97 -1.55 7.25
CA TYR A 26 25.02 -2.53 6.16
C TYR A 26 25.09 -3.97 6.68
N TYR A 27 25.83 -4.16 7.78
CA TYR A 27 25.96 -5.44 8.46
C TYR A 27 24.64 -5.94 9.08
N ALA A 28 23.74 -5.03 9.47
CA ALA A 28 22.45 -5.42 10.03
C ALA A 28 21.53 -6.07 8.96
N ILE A 29 21.65 -5.66 7.68
CA ILE A 29 20.82 -6.19 6.60
C ILE A 29 21.29 -7.59 6.19
N ASP A 30 22.60 -7.80 6.05
CA ASP A 30 23.17 -9.11 5.70
C ASP A 30 22.96 -10.14 6.82
N ASP A 31 23.10 -9.74 8.09
CA ASP A 31 22.84 -10.64 9.22
C ASP A 31 21.36 -11.05 9.32
N LEU A 32 20.42 -10.15 9.03
CA LEU A 32 18.98 -10.47 8.98
C LEU A 32 18.62 -11.38 7.80
N ALA A 33 19.23 -11.18 6.63
CA ALA A 33 19.07 -12.04 5.47
C ALA A 33 19.63 -13.45 5.70
N HIS A 34 20.74 -13.58 6.43
CA HIS A 34 21.32 -14.88 6.78
C HIS A 34 20.62 -15.57 7.97
N GLN A 35 20.03 -14.83 8.91
CA GLN A 35 19.29 -15.41 10.04
C GLN A 35 17.94 -16.01 9.65
N THR A 36 17.25 -15.44 8.66
CA THR A 36 15.98 -15.98 8.13
C THR A 36 16.17 -17.30 7.38
N SER A 37 17.33 -17.51 6.76
CA SER A 37 17.71 -18.79 6.11
C SER A 37 17.99 -19.91 7.12
N ARG A 38 18.48 -19.61 8.33
CA ARG A 38 18.95 -20.61 9.30
C ARG A 38 17.89 -21.11 10.28
N LYS A 39 16.75 -20.43 10.44
CA LYS A 39 15.72 -20.80 11.44
C LYS A 39 14.78 -21.95 11.06
N ASN A 40 14.94 -22.57 9.89
CA ASN A 40 14.07 -23.68 9.43
C ASN A 40 14.68 -25.09 9.56
N ILE A 41 15.73 -25.28 10.37
CA ILE A 41 16.28 -26.62 10.61
C ILE A 41 16.39 -26.89 12.11
N SER A 42 15.71 -27.97 12.53
CA SER A 42 15.83 -28.73 13.78
C SER A 42 14.96 -28.36 14.99
N THR A 43 13.77 -28.97 15.04
CA THR A 43 13.25 -29.55 16.29
C THR A 43 12.84 -31.00 16.02
N PRO A 44 13.41 -32.01 16.70
CA PRO A 44 13.04 -33.41 16.49
C PRO A 44 11.69 -33.71 17.17
N SER A 45 10.72 -34.10 16.35
CA SER A 45 9.40 -34.56 16.80
C SER A 45 9.53 -35.87 17.58
N ARG A 46 9.05 -35.85 18.82
CA ARG A 46 9.00 -36.99 19.73
C ARG A 46 7.79 -37.84 19.36
N ARG A 47 8.05 -39.04 18.82
CA ARG A 47 7.05 -40.07 18.53
C ARG A 47 6.29 -40.44 19.82
N ILE A 48 4.97 -40.44 19.76
CA ILE A 48 4.11 -41.25 20.64
C ILE A 48 3.26 -42.11 19.71
N ASN A 49 3.48 -43.42 19.79
CA ASN A 49 2.63 -44.46 19.23
C ASN A 49 1.37 -44.58 20.09
N THR A 50 0.21 -44.71 19.46
CA THR A 50 -0.87 -45.58 19.92
C THR A 50 -1.68 -46.05 18.71
N ASP A 51 -1.51 -47.32 18.38
CA ASP A 51 -2.47 -48.11 17.62
C ASP A 51 -3.68 -48.42 18.53
N ALA A 52 -4.91 -48.36 17.98
CA ALA A 52 -5.94 -49.42 18.05
C ALA A 52 -7.38 -48.89 17.84
N ALA A 53 -8.01 -49.47 16.81
CA ALA A 53 -9.35 -50.04 16.74
C ALA A 53 -10.64 -49.18 16.71
N ASP A 54 -11.49 -49.59 15.76
CA ASP A 54 -12.89 -49.31 15.49
C ASP A 54 -13.82 -49.49 16.70
N ASP A 55 -14.92 -48.70 16.78
CA ASP A 55 -16.30 -49.25 16.63
C ASP A 55 -17.42 -48.19 16.75
N PHE A 56 -18.54 -48.51 16.10
CA PHE A 56 -19.82 -47.78 15.98
C PHE A 56 -20.69 -47.76 17.27
N HIS A 57 -21.41 -46.64 17.49
CA HIS A 57 -22.88 -46.51 17.71
C HIS A 57 -23.31 -45.34 18.64
N GLU A 58 -24.30 -44.58 18.12
CA GLU A 58 -25.47 -43.97 18.78
C GLU A 58 -25.49 -43.74 20.30
N SER A 59 -25.82 -42.50 20.73
CA SER A 59 -27.00 -42.20 21.58
C SER A 59 -27.19 -40.72 21.97
N ARG A 60 -28.43 -40.27 21.71
CA ARG A 60 -29.24 -39.13 22.19
C ARG A 60 -28.93 -38.44 23.55
N ARG A 61 -28.77 -37.10 23.51
CA ARG A 61 -29.41 -35.98 24.30
C ARG A 61 -29.43 -36.04 25.89
N PRO A 62 -29.99 -35.04 26.65
CA PRO A 62 -29.33 -33.79 27.09
C PRO A 62 -29.56 -33.40 28.60
N SER A 63 -28.79 -32.47 29.19
CA SER A 63 -29.17 -31.68 30.39
C SER A 63 -28.20 -30.51 30.59
N LYS A 64 -28.60 -29.23 30.58
CA LYS A 64 -29.31 -28.38 31.57
C LYS A 64 -28.55 -28.07 32.88
N ILE A 65 -28.15 -26.79 32.97
CA ILE A 65 -28.31 -25.83 34.08
C ILE A 65 -27.61 -26.15 35.42
N SER A 66 -26.69 -25.27 35.86
CA SER A 66 -26.83 -24.55 37.15
C SER A 66 -25.81 -23.40 37.31
N HIS A 67 -26.31 -22.36 37.97
CA HIS A 67 -25.68 -21.08 38.32
C HIS A 67 -24.97 -21.11 39.69
N PHE A 68 -24.23 -20.02 39.98
CA PHE A 68 -23.82 -19.48 41.29
C PHE A 68 -22.68 -20.25 42.00
N SER A 69 -21.68 -19.65 42.67
CA SER A 69 -21.49 -18.30 43.21
C SER A 69 -20.01 -18.09 43.63
N THR A 70 -19.61 -16.81 43.67
CA THR A 70 -18.63 -16.16 44.57
C THR A 70 -17.63 -17.01 45.37
N LEU A 71 -16.34 -16.63 45.33
CA LEU A 71 -15.58 -16.28 46.54
C LEU A 71 -14.33 -15.44 46.23
N ARG A 72 -14.13 -14.49 47.13
CA ARG A 72 -13.14 -13.40 47.16
C ARG A 72 -11.98 -13.81 48.08
N ASN A 73 -10.85 -13.13 47.91
CA ASN A 73 -9.75 -12.90 48.87
C ASN A 73 -8.75 -14.04 49.12
N ASN A 74 -7.47 -13.81 48.81
CA ASN A 74 -6.50 -13.35 49.83
C ASN A 74 -5.13 -13.00 49.21
N ILE A 75 -4.65 -11.81 49.56
CA ILE A 75 -3.31 -11.27 49.31
C ILE A 75 -2.49 -11.52 50.58
N PRO A 76 -1.22 -11.94 50.51
CA PRO A 76 -0.31 -11.79 51.63
C PRO A 76 0.58 -10.55 51.45
N SER A 77 0.44 -9.62 52.40
CA SER A 77 1.38 -8.55 52.71
C SER A 77 2.53 -9.10 53.58
N LEU A 78 3.77 -8.69 53.31
CA LEU A 78 4.91 -8.87 54.21
C LEU A 78 5.57 -7.52 54.49
N SER A 79 5.47 -7.11 55.75
CA SER A 79 6.33 -6.19 56.53
C SER A 79 7.64 -6.94 56.90
N GLU A 80 8.74 -6.39 57.42
CA GLU A 80 9.13 -5.10 58.00
C GLU A 80 10.68 -5.10 58.19
N ASN A 81 11.28 -3.91 58.08
CA ASN A 81 12.41 -3.32 58.84
C ASN A 81 13.64 -4.12 59.31
N ILE A 82 14.83 -3.64 58.92
CA ILE A 82 16.02 -3.46 59.81
C ILE A 82 16.72 -2.10 59.50
N ASN A 83 16.96 -1.34 60.57
CA ASN A 83 17.78 -0.12 60.79
C ASN A 83 19.26 -0.25 60.32
N THR A 84 20.17 0.73 60.20
CA THR A 84 20.34 2.14 60.61
C THR A 84 21.61 2.69 59.93
N ASP A 85 21.67 4.02 59.78
CA ASP A 85 22.84 4.93 59.85
C ASP A 85 24.08 4.73 58.94
N ASP A 86 24.35 5.70 58.05
CA ASP A 86 25.43 6.69 58.26
C ASP A 86 25.56 7.69 57.08
N ASP A 87 25.51 8.97 57.45
CA ASP A 87 26.33 10.12 57.03
C ASP A 87 26.50 10.63 55.57
N LEU A 88 26.16 11.94 55.47
CA LEU A 88 26.93 13.04 54.86
C LEU A 88 27.19 13.08 53.34
N ILE A 89 26.56 14.03 52.63
CA ILE A 89 27.19 15.26 52.10
C ILE A 89 26.18 16.14 51.31
N LYS A 90 25.93 17.32 51.90
CA LYS A 90 25.60 18.67 51.39
C LYS A 90 25.55 18.87 49.86
N SER A 91 24.40 19.28 49.29
CA SER A 91 23.89 20.66 49.15
C SER A 91 24.78 21.64 48.36
N ARG A 92 24.28 22.06 47.18
CA ARG A 92 24.60 23.38 46.59
C ARG A 92 23.43 23.87 45.72
N ARG A 93 22.59 24.71 46.32
CA ARG A 93 21.76 25.70 45.63
C ARG A 93 22.55 27.00 45.61
N HIS A 94 22.69 27.63 44.45
CA HIS A 94 22.85 29.08 44.36
C HIS A 94 21.95 29.60 43.25
N SER A 95 20.95 30.34 43.72
CA SER A 95 20.19 31.36 43.03
C SER A 95 21.09 32.56 42.74
N GLU A 96 21.03 33.10 41.52
CA GLU A 96 21.27 34.52 41.28
C GLU A 96 20.37 34.99 40.13
N ALA A 97 19.42 35.84 40.50
CA ALA A 97 18.64 36.65 39.60
C ALA A 97 19.44 37.93 39.31
N SER A 98 19.50 38.35 38.05
CA SER A 98 19.83 39.72 37.69
C SER A 98 19.12 40.10 36.40
N GLN A 99 18.45 41.24 36.51
CA GLN A 99 17.59 41.90 35.55
C GLN A 99 18.35 42.27 34.27
N SER A 100 17.74 42.02 33.11
CA SER A 100 18.09 42.74 31.88
C SER A 100 16.84 43.06 31.08
N SER A 101 16.48 44.34 31.17
CA SER A 101 15.79 45.19 30.20
C SER A 101 15.29 44.54 28.90
N ALA A 102 13.98 44.68 28.70
CA ALA A 102 13.26 44.42 27.46
C ALA A 102 13.83 45.24 26.28
N LEU A 103 14.30 44.53 25.26
CA LEU A 103 14.44 45.04 23.89
C LEU A 103 13.36 44.37 23.03
N PRO A 104 12.73 45.10 22.08
CA PRO A 104 11.67 44.54 21.26
C PRO A 104 12.27 43.53 20.29
N PHE A 105 11.81 42.29 20.38
CA PHE A 105 12.07 41.27 19.37
C PHE A 105 11.58 41.78 18.01
N PRO A 106 12.39 41.68 16.94
CA PRO A 106 11.91 42.00 15.61
C PRO A 106 10.80 41.00 15.25
N LYS A 107 9.67 41.53 14.80
CA LYS A 107 8.60 40.77 14.13
C LYS A 107 9.23 40.07 12.93
N ASN A 108 9.67 38.83 13.14
CA ASN A 108 10.04 37.95 12.05
C ASN A 108 8.80 37.80 11.17
N LYS A 109 8.96 38.18 9.89
CA LYS A 109 7.99 37.90 8.84
C LYS A 109 7.55 36.45 8.99
N GLU A 110 6.27 36.24 9.24
CA GLU A 110 5.60 34.95 9.12
C GLU A 110 5.77 34.48 7.67
N SER A 111 6.89 33.81 7.39
CA SER A 111 6.97 32.94 6.24
C SER A 111 5.93 31.86 6.47
N THR A 112 4.94 31.82 5.58
CA THR A 112 3.94 30.77 5.39
C THR A 112 4.62 29.43 5.11
N ILE A 113 5.28 28.88 6.13
CA ILE A 113 5.79 27.52 6.10
C ILE A 113 4.58 26.64 6.38
N LEU A 114 4.02 26.05 5.31
CA LEU A 114 3.13 24.90 5.41
C LEU A 114 3.73 23.95 6.46
N PRO A 115 2.93 23.41 7.40
CA PRO A 115 3.47 22.57 8.45
C PRO A 115 4.36 21.48 7.85
N PRO A 116 5.55 21.20 8.44
CA PRO A 116 6.54 20.23 7.94
C PRO A 116 6.02 18.78 7.87
N ILE A 117 4.72 18.58 8.08
CA ILE A 117 3.96 17.34 7.97
C ILE A 117 3.64 17.03 6.49
N CYS A 118 3.75 18.00 5.58
CA CYS A 118 3.39 17.81 4.16
C CYS A 118 4.47 17.13 3.29
N ASN A 119 5.65 16.81 3.85
CA ASN A 119 6.74 16.20 3.10
C ASN A 119 6.90 14.71 3.45
N ILE A 120 5.85 13.89 3.27
CA ILE A 120 6.13 12.49 2.90
C ILE A 120 6.57 12.57 1.44
N SER A 121 7.88 12.77 1.28
CA SER A 121 8.57 12.97 0.01
C SER A 121 8.12 11.96 -1.04
N LEU A 122 8.12 12.40 -2.30
CA LEU A 122 8.03 11.55 -3.47
C LEU A 122 9.16 10.50 -3.43
N CYS A 123 8.87 9.28 -2.99
CA CYS A 123 9.82 8.17 -3.10
C CYS A 123 9.70 7.56 -4.48
N SER A 124 10.50 8.05 -5.42
CA SER A 124 10.61 7.49 -6.76
C SER A 124 11.76 6.49 -6.86
N PHE A 125 11.49 5.34 -7.48
CA PHE A 125 12.48 4.39 -7.96
C PHE A 125 12.52 4.44 -9.47
N SER A 126 13.53 5.09 -10.02
CA SER A 126 13.86 4.97 -11.43
C SER A 126 14.84 3.83 -11.59
N ARG A 127 14.41 2.77 -12.29
CA ARG A 127 15.36 1.81 -12.85
C ARG A 127 15.87 2.47 -14.13
N PHE A 128 16.96 3.22 -14.03
CA PHE A 128 17.66 3.63 -15.24
C PHE A 128 18.01 2.33 -15.97
N PRO A 129 17.63 2.20 -17.25
CA PRO A 129 17.99 1.02 -18.00
C PRO A 129 19.51 0.92 -17.95
N GLU A 130 20.00 -0.03 -17.17
CA GLU A 130 21.37 -0.48 -17.36
C GLU A 130 21.48 -0.87 -18.85
N PRO A 131 22.60 -0.60 -19.52
CA PRO A 131 22.73 -0.69 -20.97
C PRO A 131 22.33 -2.06 -21.56
N ASN A 132 22.16 -3.09 -20.73
CA ASN A 132 21.60 -4.39 -21.07
C ASN A 132 20.18 -4.63 -20.52
N ILE A 133 19.18 -3.90 -21.03
CA ILE A 133 17.75 -4.20 -20.79
C ILE A 133 17.44 -5.66 -21.15
N HIS A 134 18.03 -6.17 -22.22
CA HIS A 134 17.85 -7.57 -22.65
C HIS A 134 18.33 -8.59 -21.61
N GLN A 135 19.51 -8.40 -21.00
CA GLN A 135 19.99 -9.32 -19.96
C GLN A 135 19.12 -9.25 -18.70
N ASN A 136 18.63 -8.06 -18.34
CA ASN A 136 17.70 -7.89 -17.22
C ASN A 136 16.37 -8.62 -17.46
N LEU A 137 15.89 -8.66 -18.71
CA LEU A 137 14.68 -9.39 -19.09
C LEU A 137 14.89 -10.90 -19.14
N GLU A 138 16.03 -11.39 -19.63
CA GLU A 138 16.37 -12.81 -19.57
C GLU A 138 16.47 -13.30 -18.11
N GLN A 139 17.09 -12.50 -17.24
CA GLN A 139 17.12 -12.77 -15.81
C GLN A 139 15.71 -12.82 -15.22
N LEU A 140 14.85 -11.86 -15.55
CA LEU A 140 13.45 -11.86 -15.14
C LEU A 140 12.72 -13.13 -15.62
N PHE A 141 12.87 -13.50 -16.89
CA PHE A 141 12.25 -14.68 -17.46
C PHE A 141 12.71 -15.96 -16.74
N SER A 142 14.01 -16.08 -16.47
CA SER A 142 14.57 -17.22 -15.72
C SER A 142 14.08 -17.28 -14.26
N ALA A 143 13.67 -16.13 -13.71
CA ALA A 143 13.24 -15.99 -12.33
C ALA A 143 11.75 -16.24 -12.12
N ILE A 144 10.92 -16.10 -13.16
CA ILE A 144 9.49 -16.39 -13.10
C ILE A 144 9.32 -17.88 -12.84
N LYS A 145 8.85 -18.19 -11.63
CA LYS A 145 8.55 -19.53 -11.15
C LYS A 145 7.29 -19.44 -10.31
N VAL A 146 6.18 -19.89 -10.88
CA VAL A 146 4.90 -19.92 -10.17
C VAL A 146 4.90 -21.11 -9.21
N LYS A 147 4.77 -20.84 -7.91
CA LYS A 147 4.67 -21.87 -6.88
C LYS A 147 3.46 -21.60 -5.99
N PRO A 148 2.63 -22.62 -5.70
CA PRO A 148 1.55 -22.47 -4.74
C PRO A 148 2.11 -22.07 -3.37
N PHE A 149 1.38 -21.19 -2.70
CA PHE A 149 1.72 -20.58 -1.43
C PHE A 149 0.51 -20.70 -0.50
N HIS A 150 0.72 -21.18 0.72
CA HIS A 150 -0.34 -21.33 1.70
C HIS A 150 -0.55 -20.04 2.50
N LEU A 151 -1.80 -19.55 2.58
CA LEU A 151 -2.17 -18.30 3.28
C LEU A 151 -1.65 -18.24 4.72
N LYS A 152 -1.61 -19.39 5.43
CA LYS A 152 -1.12 -19.48 6.82
C LYS A 152 0.31 -18.98 7.01
N ASN A 153 1.09 -18.87 5.93
CA ASN A 153 2.48 -18.41 5.96
C ASN A 153 2.61 -16.96 5.49
N VAL A 154 1.53 -16.26 5.14
CA VAL A 154 1.66 -14.85 4.75
C VAL A 154 1.72 -14.00 6.01
N HIS A 155 2.91 -13.49 6.27
CA HIS A 155 3.16 -12.49 7.27
C HIS A 155 3.79 -11.26 6.60
N ILE A 156 3.96 -10.21 7.40
CA ILE A 156 4.85 -9.13 6.99
C ILE A 156 6.23 -9.70 6.74
N ASP A 157 6.81 -9.29 5.62
CA ASP A 157 8.18 -9.63 5.31
C ASP A 157 9.09 -8.63 6.01
N ASN A 158 9.87 -9.11 6.99
CA ASN A 158 10.84 -8.28 7.72
C ASN A 158 11.86 -7.57 6.82
N THR A 159 12.12 -8.12 5.64
CA THR A 159 13.01 -7.48 4.65
C THR A 159 12.34 -6.31 3.94
N LEU A 160 11.01 -6.22 3.99
CA LEU A 160 10.20 -5.17 3.37
C LEU A 160 9.61 -4.20 4.40
N PHE A 161 9.37 -4.61 5.64
CA PHE A 161 8.82 -3.75 6.67
C PHE A 161 9.23 -4.25 8.07
N PRO A 162 9.69 -3.38 9.00
CA PRO A 162 10.13 -3.85 10.31
C PRO A 162 8.95 -4.35 11.17
N ASP A 163 8.99 -5.62 11.59
CA ASP A 163 7.95 -6.22 12.44
C ASP A 163 7.71 -5.45 13.76
N GLY A 164 8.77 -4.90 14.35
CA GLY A 164 8.66 -4.11 15.59
C GLY A 164 7.79 -2.86 15.42
N LEU A 165 7.94 -2.17 14.28
CA LEU A 165 7.13 -1.01 13.93
C LEU A 165 5.69 -1.41 13.64
N HIS A 166 5.48 -2.51 12.89
CA HIS A 166 4.14 -3.04 12.67
C HIS A 166 3.41 -3.34 13.98
N THR A 167 4.06 -4.10 14.87
CA THR A 167 3.50 -4.49 16.17
C THR A 167 3.14 -3.26 17.01
N ARG A 168 3.97 -2.22 16.97
CA ARG A 168 3.69 -0.94 17.63
C ARG A 168 2.44 -0.27 17.06
N ILE A 169 2.31 -0.20 15.73
CA ILE A 169 1.14 0.39 15.05
C ILE A 169 -0.14 -0.38 15.41
N VAL A 170 -0.11 -1.71 15.38
CA VAL A 170 -1.27 -2.55 15.75
C VAL A 170 -1.70 -2.25 17.19
N ARG A 171 -0.77 -2.23 18.15
CA ARG A 171 -1.08 -1.88 19.56
C ARG A 171 -1.70 -0.49 19.72
N LEU A 172 -1.24 0.49 18.94
CA LEU A 172 -1.81 1.85 18.96
C LEU A 172 -3.24 1.86 18.39
N LYS A 173 -3.49 1.11 17.31
CA LYS A 173 -4.83 0.93 16.74
C LYS A 173 -5.78 0.25 17.72
N ASP A 174 -5.33 -0.80 18.40
CA ASP A 174 -6.13 -1.50 19.41
C ASP A 174 -6.52 -0.57 20.57
N ARG A 175 -5.56 0.26 21.04
CA ARG A 175 -5.84 1.28 22.07
C ARG A 175 -6.86 2.32 21.58
N MET A 176 -6.73 2.77 20.33
CA MET A 176 -7.65 3.71 19.69
C MET A 176 -9.07 3.13 19.54
N ASN A 177 -9.18 1.84 19.19
CA ASN A 177 -10.47 1.16 18.96
C ASN A 177 -11.31 1.00 20.23
N ASN A 178 -10.72 1.18 21.42
CA ASN A 178 -11.45 1.18 22.69
C ASN A 178 -12.21 2.50 22.94
N ALA A 179 -11.94 3.57 22.19
CA ALA A 179 -12.60 4.85 22.35
C ALA A 179 -14.00 4.86 21.70
N PRO A 180 -14.98 5.61 22.24
CA PRO A 180 -16.28 5.82 21.60
C PRO A 180 -16.14 6.40 20.18
N LYS A 181 -16.94 5.90 19.23
CA LYS A 181 -16.86 6.30 17.81
C LYS A 181 -16.99 7.81 17.59
N SER A 182 -17.86 8.49 18.33
CA SER A 182 -18.05 9.94 18.23
C SER A 182 -16.82 10.73 18.65
N GLU A 183 -16.16 10.29 19.73
CA GLU A 183 -14.93 10.89 20.23
C GLU A 183 -13.78 10.65 19.24
N LEU A 184 -13.71 9.44 18.68
CA LEU A 184 -12.73 9.08 17.65
C LEU A 184 -12.86 9.95 16.40
N ILE A 185 -14.07 10.20 15.91
CA ILE A 185 -14.29 11.08 14.74
C ILE A 185 -13.84 12.51 15.05
N SER A 186 -14.17 13.02 16.25
CA SER A 186 -13.75 14.35 16.68
C SER A 186 -12.22 14.46 16.77
N ALA A 187 -11.56 13.48 17.40
CA ALA A 187 -10.11 13.43 17.51
C ALA A 187 -9.43 13.30 16.14
N LYS A 188 -9.96 12.47 15.23
CA LYS A 188 -9.48 12.39 13.84
C LYS A 188 -9.54 13.75 13.14
N ASN A 189 -10.65 14.46 13.26
CA ASN A 189 -10.80 15.78 12.65
C ASN A 189 -9.87 16.85 13.24
N LYS A 190 -9.41 16.68 14.49
CA LYS A 190 -8.41 17.58 15.12
C LYS A 190 -6.98 17.22 14.73
N ALA A 191 -6.67 15.94 14.66
CA ALA A 191 -5.33 15.43 14.38
C ALA A 191 -4.98 15.48 12.88
N ASP A 192 -5.98 15.45 11.99
CA ASP A 192 -5.81 15.47 10.54
C ASP A 192 -5.72 16.92 10.00
N PRO A 193 -4.53 17.39 9.57
CA PRO A 193 -4.38 18.75 9.03
C PRO A 193 -5.20 18.98 7.75
N PHE A 194 -5.62 17.92 7.06
CA PHE A 194 -6.41 17.97 5.83
C PHE A 194 -7.91 17.74 6.07
N ALA A 195 -8.37 17.73 7.33
CA ALA A 195 -9.77 17.45 7.66
C ALA A 195 -10.76 18.36 6.91
N ALA A 196 -10.43 19.63 6.70
CA ALA A 196 -11.29 20.57 5.97
C ALA A 196 -11.41 20.28 4.46
N LEU A 197 -10.52 19.47 3.87
CA LEU A 197 -10.70 19.06 2.47
C LEU A 197 -11.91 18.14 2.29
N LYS A 198 -12.35 17.46 3.36
CA LYS A 198 -13.53 16.58 3.34
C LYS A 198 -14.84 17.35 3.12
N SER A 199 -14.85 18.68 3.30
CA SER A 199 -16.02 19.51 3.00
C SER A 199 -16.10 19.95 1.54
N ILE A 200 -15.08 19.66 0.72
CA ILE A 200 -15.16 19.88 -0.73
C ILE A 200 -16.18 18.87 -1.27
N ASN A 201 -17.13 19.33 -2.09
CA ASN A 201 -18.15 18.50 -2.71
C ASN A 201 -17.58 17.68 -3.88
N LEU A 202 -16.57 16.88 -3.59
CA LEU A 202 -15.87 16.00 -4.52
C LEU A 202 -15.58 14.67 -3.80
N ASN A 203 -15.54 13.57 -4.56
CA ASN A 203 -15.16 12.27 -4.01
C ASN A 203 -13.75 12.37 -3.36
N ALA A 204 -13.57 11.80 -2.16
CA ALA A 204 -12.28 11.80 -1.48
C ALA A 204 -11.15 11.20 -2.36
N ASP A 205 -11.46 10.16 -3.15
CA ASP A 205 -10.50 9.55 -4.08
C ASP A 205 -10.05 10.54 -5.16
N ALA A 206 -10.96 11.40 -5.64
CA ALA A 206 -10.63 12.45 -6.59
C ALA A 206 -9.65 13.47 -5.99
N ILE A 207 -9.81 13.80 -4.70
CA ILE A 207 -8.87 14.69 -3.97
C ILE A 207 -7.50 14.02 -3.84
N TYR A 208 -7.45 12.71 -3.56
CA TYR A 208 -6.19 11.97 -3.48
C TYR A 208 -5.46 11.97 -4.82
N PHE A 209 -6.19 11.77 -5.90
CA PHE A 209 -5.65 11.78 -7.25
C PHE A 209 -5.25 13.19 -7.70
N ALA A 210 -5.97 14.22 -7.28
CA ALA A 210 -5.61 15.62 -7.51
C ALA A 210 -4.25 15.98 -6.90
N TRP A 211 -4.02 15.52 -5.66
CA TRP A 211 -2.71 15.64 -5.04
C TRP A 211 -1.64 14.92 -5.86
N LEU A 212 -1.87 13.67 -6.29
CA LEU A 212 -0.90 12.93 -7.10
C LEU A 212 -0.62 13.62 -8.45
N GLU A 213 -1.64 14.13 -9.13
CA GLU A 213 -1.49 14.86 -10.39
C GLU A 213 -0.70 16.15 -10.19
N SER A 214 -0.88 16.86 -9.06
CA SER A 214 -0.08 18.04 -8.75
C SER A 214 1.43 17.74 -8.72
N GLN A 215 1.80 16.51 -8.33
CA GLN A 215 3.19 16.08 -8.26
C GLN A 215 3.71 15.50 -9.57
N THR A 216 2.88 14.73 -10.28
CA THR A 216 3.32 13.93 -11.43
C THR A 216 3.04 14.58 -12.78
N GLN A 217 2.04 15.47 -12.85
CA GLN A 217 1.60 16.19 -14.06
C GLN A 217 1.29 15.25 -15.25
N VAL A 218 0.85 14.02 -14.97
CA VAL A 218 0.63 12.98 -15.99
C VAL A 218 -0.54 13.34 -16.88
N ILE A 219 -1.66 13.75 -16.28
CA ILE A 219 -2.86 14.15 -17.02
C ILE A 219 -2.54 15.37 -17.88
N LYS A 220 -1.87 16.37 -17.31
CA LYS A 220 -1.41 17.54 -18.07
C LYS A 220 -0.59 17.15 -19.29
N ASN A 221 0.40 16.28 -19.11
CA ASN A 221 1.28 15.84 -20.18
C ASN A 221 0.55 15.00 -21.25
N LEU A 222 -0.46 14.21 -20.86
CA LEU A 222 -1.28 13.45 -21.79
C LEU A 222 -2.19 14.36 -22.61
N LEU A 223 -2.81 15.35 -21.98
CA LEU A 223 -3.68 16.31 -22.66
C LEU A 223 -2.91 17.19 -23.65
N HIS A 224 -1.64 17.53 -23.39
CA HIS A 224 -0.83 18.29 -24.33
C HIS A 224 -0.39 17.50 -25.59
N LYS A 225 -0.67 16.19 -25.67
CA LYS A 225 -0.42 15.42 -26.89
C LYS A 225 -1.47 15.76 -27.96
N LYS A 226 -1.07 15.77 -29.24
CA LYS A 226 -1.96 16.04 -30.39
C LYS A 226 -3.09 15.00 -30.61
N LYS A 227 -3.10 13.91 -29.84
CA LYS A 227 -4.05 12.80 -29.95
C LYS A 227 -4.91 12.78 -28.69
N THR A 228 -6.21 12.59 -28.85
CA THR A 228 -7.15 12.33 -27.75
C THR A 228 -6.68 11.11 -26.95
N PRO A 229 -6.32 11.28 -25.66
CA PRO A 229 -5.85 10.18 -24.84
C PRO A 229 -6.99 9.21 -24.52
N THR A 230 -6.68 7.92 -24.50
CA THR A 230 -7.59 6.86 -24.08
C THR A 230 -7.22 6.39 -22.68
N ILE A 231 -8.13 6.56 -21.73
CA ILE A 231 -7.93 6.29 -20.31
C ILE A 231 -8.84 5.13 -19.93
N THR A 232 -8.25 4.08 -19.34
CA THR A 232 -9.02 2.96 -18.79
C THR A 232 -9.03 2.99 -17.28
N GLU A 233 -10.22 2.92 -16.70
CA GLU A 233 -10.41 2.75 -15.26
C GLU A 233 -10.77 1.30 -14.91
N LEU A 234 -9.90 0.68 -14.10
CA LEU A 234 -10.08 -0.64 -13.52
C LEU A 234 -10.71 -0.50 -12.13
N TYR A 235 -11.81 -1.22 -11.89
CA TYR A 235 -12.54 -1.14 -10.62
C TYR A 235 -12.96 -2.51 -10.09
N ILE A 236 -13.08 -2.62 -8.77
CA ILE A 236 -13.50 -3.84 -8.06
C ILE A 236 -15.03 -3.81 -7.86
N SER A 237 -15.53 -2.85 -7.07
CA SER A 237 -16.94 -2.73 -6.70
C SER A 237 -17.61 -1.48 -7.25
N SER A 238 -16.89 -0.38 -7.35
CA SER A 238 -17.39 0.92 -7.81
C SER A 238 -16.30 1.71 -8.50
N TYR A 239 -16.71 2.59 -9.43
CA TYR A 239 -15.80 3.56 -10.03
C TYR A 239 -15.21 4.47 -8.95
N SER A 240 -13.93 4.74 -9.07
CA SER A 240 -13.23 5.73 -8.25
C SER A 240 -13.57 7.14 -8.72
N GLY A 241 -13.35 8.13 -7.85
CA GLY A 241 -13.44 9.54 -8.23
C GLY A 241 -12.31 10.00 -9.18
N PHE A 242 -11.43 9.12 -9.64
CA PHE A 242 -10.27 9.52 -10.46
C PHE A 242 -10.69 10.05 -11.83
N THR A 243 -11.61 9.37 -12.50
CA THR A 243 -12.14 9.85 -13.80
C THR A 243 -12.88 11.18 -13.64
N ASP A 244 -13.61 11.38 -12.54
CA ASP A 244 -14.32 12.64 -12.27
C ASP A 244 -13.34 13.80 -12.11
N TYR A 245 -12.22 13.57 -11.40
CA TYR A 245 -11.15 14.56 -11.35
C TYR A 245 -10.56 14.86 -12.72
N ILE A 246 -10.28 13.85 -13.54
CA ILE A 246 -9.68 14.06 -14.87
C ILE A 246 -10.61 14.90 -15.74
N LYS A 247 -11.92 14.64 -15.74
CA LYS A 247 -12.91 15.46 -16.45
C LYS A 247 -12.89 16.91 -15.96
N LEU A 248 -12.94 17.11 -14.64
CA LEU A 248 -12.87 18.44 -14.04
C LEU A 248 -11.56 19.17 -14.40
N TYR A 249 -10.43 18.45 -14.42
CA TYR A 249 -9.14 19.00 -14.80
C TYR A 249 -9.15 19.47 -16.26
N SER A 250 -9.65 18.62 -17.17
CA SER A 250 -9.76 18.91 -18.59
C SER A 250 -10.67 20.12 -18.86
N GLU A 251 -11.78 20.26 -18.13
CA GLU A 251 -12.70 21.39 -18.27
C GLU A 251 -12.08 22.71 -17.79
N ASN A 252 -11.27 22.66 -16.72
CA ASN A 252 -10.65 23.85 -16.14
C ASN A 252 -9.35 24.26 -16.85
N ASP A 253 -8.72 23.38 -17.63
CA ASP A 253 -7.53 23.73 -18.41
C ASP A 253 -7.91 24.48 -19.70
N THR A 254 -8.11 25.78 -19.53
CA THR A 254 -8.43 26.75 -20.60
C THR A 254 -7.44 26.78 -21.76
N SER A 255 -6.25 26.19 -21.60
CA SER A 255 -5.24 26.13 -22.68
C SER A 255 -5.53 25.06 -23.74
N SER A 256 -6.49 24.16 -23.48
CA SER A 256 -6.79 23.00 -24.32
C SER A 256 -8.29 22.78 -24.53
N SER A 257 -9.03 23.84 -24.88
CA SER A 257 -10.50 23.86 -24.97
C SER A 257 -11.16 22.83 -25.92
N ASP A 258 -10.38 22.07 -26.69
CA ASP A 258 -10.87 21.05 -27.63
C ASP A 258 -10.38 19.61 -27.33
N ILE A 259 -9.63 19.38 -26.25
CA ILE A 259 -9.01 18.06 -26.00
C ILE A 259 -9.91 17.22 -25.09
N SER A 260 -10.73 16.38 -25.70
CA SER A 260 -11.51 15.35 -25.01
C SER A 260 -10.64 14.14 -24.65
N CYS A 261 -11.04 13.37 -23.63
CA CYS A 261 -10.48 12.07 -23.27
C CYS A 261 -11.49 10.97 -23.60
N ASN A 262 -11.02 9.84 -24.11
CA ASN A 262 -11.83 8.63 -24.25
C ASN A 262 -11.73 7.80 -22.97
N PHE A 263 -12.86 7.54 -22.31
CA PHE A 263 -12.88 6.75 -21.07
C PHE A 263 -13.43 5.34 -21.32
N ILE A 264 -12.70 4.33 -20.82
CA ILE A 264 -13.11 2.92 -20.84
C ILE A 264 -13.18 2.44 -19.39
N PHE A 265 -14.25 1.76 -19.02
CA PHE A 265 -14.41 1.24 -17.66
C PHE A 265 -14.43 -0.28 -17.67
N LYS A 266 -13.62 -0.93 -16.82
CA LYS A 266 -13.55 -2.39 -16.72
C LYS A 266 -13.62 -2.88 -15.27
N ASN A 267 -14.60 -3.75 -15.01
CA ASN A 267 -14.69 -4.44 -13.72
C ASN A 267 -13.72 -5.62 -13.71
N ILE A 268 -12.75 -5.60 -12.79
CA ILE A 268 -11.70 -6.63 -12.68
C ILE A 268 -12.13 -7.87 -11.87
N THR A 269 -13.28 -7.79 -11.18
CA THR A 269 -13.84 -8.88 -10.36
C THR A 269 -14.78 -9.81 -11.11
N LYS A 270 -15.33 -9.39 -12.26
CA LYS A 270 -16.27 -10.21 -13.01
C LYS A 270 -15.60 -11.49 -13.50
N SER A 271 -15.82 -12.59 -12.77
CA SER A 271 -15.63 -13.95 -13.27
C SER A 271 -17.01 -14.56 -13.58
N LYS A 272 -17.07 -15.50 -14.53
CA LYS A 272 -18.30 -16.25 -14.84
C LYS A 272 -18.64 -17.28 -13.76
N ASN A 273 -18.74 -16.89 -12.49
CA ASN A 273 -19.27 -17.75 -11.44
C ASN A 273 -20.72 -17.38 -11.08
N THR A 274 -21.61 -17.44 -12.08
CA THR A 274 -23.02 -17.82 -11.85
C THR A 274 -23.53 -18.64 -13.04
N THR A 275 -23.05 -19.89 -13.14
CA THR A 275 -23.94 -21.00 -13.52
C THR A 275 -24.86 -21.35 -12.34
N SER A 276 -25.44 -20.35 -11.66
CA SER A 276 -26.63 -20.57 -10.86
C SER A 276 -27.79 -20.63 -11.83
N SER A 277 -28.00 -21.79 -12.48
CA SER A 277 -29.27 -22.21 -13.09
C SER A 277 -30.21 -21.04 -13.45
N GLN A 278 -29.80 -20.13 -14.33
CA GLN A 278 -30.66 -19.03 -14.70
C GLN A 278 -31.66 -19.63 -15.66
N ASN A 279 -32.81 -19.99 -15.12
CA ASN A 279 -33.97 -20.42 -15.87
C ASN A 279 -34.12 -19.44 -17.04
N PRO A 280 -34.07 -19.90 -18.31
CA PRO A 280 -34.14 -19.00 -19.46
C PRO A 280 -35.43 -18.15 -19.46
N CYS A 281 -36.44 -18.58 -18.68
CA CYS A 281 -37.70 -17.88 -18.45
C CYS A 281 -37.73 -16.96 -17.21
N SER A 282 -36.60 -16.67 -16.56
CA SER A 282 -36.58 -15.71 -15.45
C SER A 282 -36.94 -14.31 -15.98
N LEU A 283 -37.85 -13.63 -15.30
CA LEU A 283 -38.24 -12.24 -15.59
C LEU A 283 -37.02 -11.30 -15.62
N PHE A 284 -35.95 -11.63 -14.89
CA PHE A 284 -34.69 -10.88 -14.90
C PHE A 284 -33.97 -10.99 -16.25
N ASN A 285 -33.99 -12.15 -16.90
CA ASN A 285 -33.38 -12.36 -18.22
C ASN A 285 -34.20 -11.72 -19.33
N ILE A 286 -35.53 -11.81 -19.24
CA ILE A 286 -36.46 -11.16 -20.19
C ILE A 286 -36.37 -9.63 -20.11
N LEU A 287 -36.09 -9.09 -18.92
CA LEU A 287 -35.89 -7.65 -18.72
C LEU A 287 -34.47 -7.20 -19.07
N ALA A 288 -33.46 -8.04 -18.88
CA ALA A 288 -32.08 -7.77 -19.30
C ALA A 288 -31.94 -7.73 -20.83
N ASP A 289 -32.69 -8.55 -21.59
CA ASP A 289 -32.68 -8.56 -23.06
C ASP A 289 -33.20 -7.26 -23.72
N LYS A 290 -33.91 -6.40 -22.96
CA LYS A 290 -34.39 -5.10 -23.47
C LYS A 290 -33.38 -3.96 -23.36
N GLN A 291 -32.29 -4.19 -22.64
CA GLN A 291 -31.12 -3.31 -22.68
C GLN A 291 -30.07 -4.10 -23.47
N ASN A 292 -29.54 -3.56 -24.55
CA ASN A 292 -28.39 -4.13 -25.26
C ASN A 292 -27.14 -4.09 -24.35
N LEU A 293 -27.18 -4.76 -23.20
CA LEU A 293 -26.05 -4.99 -22.32
C LEU A 293 -25.27 -6.12 -22.99
N PRO A 294 -24.10 -5.82 -23.58
CA PRO A 294 -23.30 -6.86 -24.23
C PRO A 294 -23.06 -7.96 -23.20
N VAL A 295 -23.27 -9.22 -23.63
CA VAL A 295 -22.92 -10.42 -22.88
C VAL A 295 -21.54 -10.18 -22.26
N THR A 296 -21.50 -9.92 -20.96
CA THR A 296 -20.26 -9.47 -20.33
C THR A 296 -19.38 -10.68 -20.15
N ASN A 297 -18.50 -10.91 -21.12
CA ASN A 297 -17.43 -11.89 -21.03
C ASN A 297 -16.63 -11.64 -19.73
N ASP A 298 -16.15 -12.72 -19.12
CA ASP A 298 -15.27 -12.67 -17.95
C ASP A 298 -14.08 -11.74 -18.26
N PHE A 299 -13.70 -10.86 -17.33
CA PHE A 299 -12.54 -9.99 -17.51
C PHE A 299 -11.33 -10.83 -17.94
N TRP A 300 -11.12 -11.97 -17.29
CA TRP A 300 -10.00 -12.85 -17.57
C TRP A 300 -10.07 -13.46 -18.97
N GLU A 301 -11.22 -13.99 -19.37
CA GLU A 301 -11.41 -14.52 -20.72
C GLU A 301 -11.18 -13.44 -21.78
N THR A 302 -11.68 -12.22 -21.57
CA THR A 302 -11.48 -11.13 -22.53
C THR A 302 -10.02 -10.73 -22.71
N GLU A 303 -9.22 -10.83 -21.66
CA GLU A 303 -7.81 -10.50 -21.74
C GLU A 303 -6.99 -11.66 -22.32
N LEU A 304 -7.36 -12.92 -22.03
CA LEU A 304 -6.76 -14.09 -22.67
C LEU A 304 -7.01 -14.13 -24.17
N LEU A 305 -8.18 -13.72 -24.64
CA LEU A 305 -8.50 -13.66 -26.08
C LEU A 305 -7.65 -12.66 -26.86
N LYS A 306 -6.94 -11.75 -26.19
CA LYS A 306 -6.00 -10.82 -26.82
C LYS A 306 -4.62 -11.43 -27.03
N PHE A 307 -4.40 -12.66 -26.61
CA PHE A 307 -3.15 -13.38 -26.79
C PHE A 307 -3.42 -14.67 -27.56
N ASP A 308 -2.85 -14.79 -28.76
CA ASP A 308 -2.91 -16.02 -29.53
C ASP A 308 -1.74 -16.93 -29.14
N PHE A 309 -2.05 -17.99 -28.39
CA PHE A 309 -1.08 -19.00 -27.94
C PHE A 309 -0.43 -19.79 -29.08
N ASN A 310 -1.04 -19.86 -30.27
CA ASN A 310 -0.45 -20.60 -31.39
C ASN A 310 0.63 -19.79 -32.10
N SER A 311 0.39 -18.48 -32.26
CA SER A 311 1.33 -17.57 -32.93
C SER A 311 2.23 -16.82 -31.96
N HIS A 312 1.97 -16.89 -30.65
CA HIS A 312 2.61 -16.10 -29.61
C HIS A 312 2.56 -14.58 -29.88
N LEU A 313 1.40 -14.11 -30.38
CA LEU A 313 1.20 -12.71 -30.74
C LEU A 313 0.01 -12.09 -30.00
N LEU A 314 0.12 -10.78 -29.75
CA LEU A 314 -0.97 -9.96 -29.28
C LEU A 314 -1.93 -9.68 -30.45
N VAL A 315 -3.22 -9.95 -30.24
CA VAL A 315 -4.29 -9.78 -31.23
C VAL A 315 -5.38 -8.88 -30.64
N ASN A 316 -6.05 -8.08 -31.49
CA ASN A 316 -7.21 -7.26 -31.10
C ASN A 316 -6.96 -6.29 -29.92
N THR A 317 -5.79 -5.67 -29.88
CA THR A 317 -5.40 -4.76 -28.80
C THR A 317 -5.86 -3.33 -29.06
N ASN A 318 -6.94 -2.93 -28.41
CA ASN A 318 -7.30 -1.51 -28.32
C ASN A 318 -6.35 -0.83 -27.32
N PHE A 319 -5.32 -0.15 -27.83
CA PHE A 319 -4.32 0.45 -26.98
C PHE A 319 -4.85 1.62 -26.16
N VAL A 320 -4.37 1.72 -24.92
CA VAL A 320 -4.76 2.77 -23.96
C VAL A 320 -3.51 3.53 -23.49
N ASP A 321 -3.63 4.83 -23.29
CA ASP A 321 -2.53 5.70 -22.88
C ASP A 321 -2.28 5.65 -21.37
N LEU A 322 -3.36 5.51 -20.60
CA LEU A 322 -3.33 5.52 -19.14
C LEU A 322 -4.29 4.48 -18.57
N ILE A 323 -3.79 3.68 -17.64
CA ILE A 323 -4.59 2.80 -16.79
C ILE A 323 -4.65 3.42 -15.40
N ILE A 324 -5.86 3.64 -14.89
CA ILE A 324 -6.11 4.05 -13.51
C ILE A 324 -6.91 2.98 -12.79
N GLY A 325 -6.76 2.86 -11.47
CA GLY A 325 -7.61 1.95 -10.70
C GLY A 325 -7.45 2.03 -9.20
N LYS A 326 -8.48 1.60 -8.47
CA LYS A 326 -8.51 1.55 -7.00
C LYS A 326 -8.73 0.13 -6.51
N PHE A 327 -7.72 -0.43 -5.85
CA PHE A 327 -7.69 -1.78 -5.29
C PHE A 327 -7.55 -1.75 -3.77
N THR A 328 -8.48 -1.03 -3.12
CA THR A 328 -8.60 -1.00 -1.66
C THR A 328 -10.02 -1.39 -1.27
N LEU A 329 -10.16 -2.27 -0.29
CA LEU A 329 -11.46 -2.66 0.24
C LEU A 329 -11.86 -1.71 1.40
N PRO A 330 -13.13 -1.29 1.46
CA PRO A 330 -13.58 -0.31 2.46
C PRO A 330 -13.52 -0.82 3.91
N ASP A 331 -13.74 -2.12 4.14
CA ASP A 331 -14.17 -2.65 5.45
C ASP A 331 -13.23 -3.65 6.14
N SER A 332 -11.99 -3.85 5.70
CA SER A 332 -11.12 -4.76 6.45
C SER A 332 -10.52 -4.08 7.69
N GLN A 333 -10.51 -4.84 8.79
CA GLN A 333 -9.77 -4.49 10.01
C GLN A 333 -8.28 -4.81 9.87
N ASP A 334 -7.93 -5.77 9.01
CA ASP A 334 -6.55 -6.17 8.76
C ASP A 334 -6.07 -5.71 7.37
N GLU A 335 -5.10 -4.81 7.38
CA GLU A 335 -4.49 -4.22 6.19
C GLU A 335 -3.63 -5.22 5.43
N ILE A 336 -3.00 -6.17 6.13
CA ILE A 336 -2.19 -7.22 5.50
C ILE A 336 -3.11 -8.19 4.76
N THR A 337 -4.20 -8.62 5.38
CA THR A 337 -5.24 -9.41 4.70
C THR A 337 -5.80 -8.69 3.48
N ASN A 338 -5.98 -7.37 3.54
CA ASN A 338 -6.40 -6.57 2.38
C ASN A 338 -5.39 -6.59 1.24
N GLU A 339 -4.11 -6.41 1.57
CA GLU A 339 -3.03 -6.48 0.60
C GLU A 339 -2.99 -7.85 -0.07
N ILE A 340 -3.15 -8.92 0.72
CA ILE A 340 -3.21 -10.30 0.24
C ILE A 340 -4.43 -10.52 -0.63
N TYR A 341 -5.61 -10.05 -0.26
CA TYR A 341 -6.80 -10.24 -1.07
C TYR A 341 -6.70 -9.50 -2.42
N THR A 342 -6.13 -8.30 -2.40
CA THR A 342 -6.06 -7.42 -3.57
C THR A 342 -4.91 -7.74 -4.52
N TYR A 343 -3.95 -8.61 -4.13
CA TYR A 343 -2.82 -8.99 -4.99
C TYR A 343 -3.25 -9.63 -6.32
N LYS A 344 -4.35 -10.41 -6.35
CA LYS A 344 -4.87 -11.03 -7.58
C LYS A 344 -5.30 -9.94 -8.58
N TYR A 345 -5.83 -8.81 -8.10
CA TYR A 345 -6.21 -7.68 -8.96
C TYR A 345 -4.98 -6.93 -9.47
N LEU A 346 -3.94 -6.81 -8.65
CA LEU A 346 -2.66 -6.26 -9.10
C LEU A 346 -2.05 -7.15 -10.21
N PHE A 347 -2.14 -8.47 -10.07
CA PHE A 347 -1.71 -9.41 -11.10
C PHE A 347 -2.57 -9.33 -12.37
N LYS A 348 -3.90 -9.32 -12.25
CA LYS A 348 -4.81 -9.08 -13.39
C LYS A 348 -4.47 -7.77 -14.11
N THR A 349 -4.06 -6.74 -13.37
CA THR A 349 -3.64 -5.46 -13.92
C THR A 349 -2.30 -5.54 -14.65
N LEU A 350 -1.36 -6.35 -14.17
CA LEU A 350 -0.13 -6.66 -14.91
C LEU A 350 -0.45 -7.30 -16.27
N ILE A 351 -1.34 -8.29 -16.30
CA ILE A 351 -1.77 -8.92 -17.56
C ILE A 351 -2.44 -7.89 -18.47
N PHE A 352 -3.39 -7.12 -17.94
CA PHE A 352 -4.07 -6.06 -18.69
C PHE A 352 -3.10 -5.01 -19.26
N THR A 353 -2.06 -4.67 -18.49
CA THR A 353 -0.99 -3.77 -18.92
C THR A 353 -0.24 -4.36 -20.11
N LEU A 354 0.17 -5.63 -20.01
CA LEU A 354 0.90 -6.32 -21.07
C LEU A 354 0.06 -6.55 -22.33
N THR A 355 -1.26 -6.66 -22.23
CA THR A 355 -2.15 -6.82 -23.41
C THR A 355 -2.59 -5.49 -24.02
N THR A 356 -2.80 -4.45 -23.21
CA THR A 356 -3.63 -3.31 -23.62
C THR A 356 -2.94 -1.95 -23.52
N LEU A 357 -1.91 -1.78 -22.69
CA LEU A 357 -1.26 -0.47 -22.56
C LEU A 357 -0.44 -0.12 -23.81
N GLU A 358 -0.50 1.12 -24.29
CA GLU A 358 0.33 1.62 -25.39
C GLU A 358 1.80 1.74 -24.95
N ASN A 359 2.74 1.71 -25.89
CA ASN A 359 4.15 2.01 -25.58
C ASN A 359 4.26 3.44 -25.03
N ASN A 360 5.11 3.64 -24.02
CA ASN A 360 5.16 4.87 -23.22
C ASN A 360 3.87 5.21 -22.45
N GLY A 361 2.90 4.29 -22.38
CA GLY A 361 1.72 4.45 -21.53
C GLY A 361 2.06 4.39 -20.04
N HIS A 362 1.08 4.79 -19.22
CA HIS A 362 1.22 4.92 -17.77
C HIS A 362 0.22 4.03 -17.01
N VAL A 363 0.57 3.68 -15.77
CA VAL A 363 -0.32 2.97 -14.85
C VAL A 363 -0.33 3.69 -13.51
N ILE A 364 -1.51 4.03 -12.98
CA ILE A 364 -1.69 4.62 -11.64
C ILE A 364 -2.70 3.78 -10.87
N LEU A 365 -2.26 3.13 -9.79
CA LEU A 365 -3.11 2.28 -8.98
C LEU A 365 -3.11 2.75 -7.53
N TYR A 366 -4.27 2.82 -6.90
CA TYR A 366 -4.39 3.03 -5.46
C TYR A 366 -4.55 1.67 -4.78
N VAL A 367 -3.54 1.23 -4.02
CA VAL A 367 -3.40 -0.14 -3.50
C VAL A 367 -3.25 -0.17 -1.99
N SER A 368 -3.62 -1.29 -1.36
CA SER A 368 -3.67 -1.45 0.11
C SER A 368 -2.30 -1.64 0.79
N GLY A 369 -1.22 -1.79 0.03
CA GLY A 369 0.08 -2.13 0.61
C GLY A 369 1.09 -2.71 -0.39
N SER A 370 2.25 -3.07 0.16
CA SER A 370 3.42 -3.71 -0.46
C SER A 370 4.36 -4.25 0.64
N ASN A 371 3.77 -4.71 1.75
CA ASN A 371 4.46 -5.20 2.94
C ASN A 371 4.64 -6.72 2.92
N THR A 372 3.93 -7.40 2.01
CA THR A 372 4.02 -8.84 1.78
C THR A 372 4.87 -9.16 0.56
N ARG A 373 5.38 -10.38 0.51
CA ARG A 373 6.16 -10.86 -0.62
C ARG A 373 5.35 -11.02 -1.90
N LEU A 374 4.04 -11.28 -1.79
CA LEU A 374 3.16 -11.47 -2.96
C LEU A 374 3.04 -10.18 -3.79
N SER A 375 2.73 -9.07 -3.14
CA SER A 375 2.60 -7.76 -3.80
C SER A 375 3.96 -7.23 -4.28
N SER A 376 5.02 -7.44 -3.49
CA SER A 376 6.36 -6.95 -3.84
C SER A 376 6.89 -7.62 -5.10
N GLN A 377 6.62 -8.91 -5.32
CA GLN A 377 7.00 -9.61 -6.55
C GLN A 377 6.32 -9.03 -7.79
N ILE A 378 5.04 -8.65 -7.70
CA ILE A 378 4.35 -8.01 -8.83
C ILE A 378 4.95 -6.62 -9.08
N ILE A 379 5.22 -5.85 -8.02
CA ILE A 379 5.91 -4.55 -8.14
C ILE A 379 7.31 -4.72 -8.73
N SER A 380 8.02 -5.81 -8.40
CA SER A 380 9.30 -6.15 -9.02
C SER A 380 9.16 -6.33 -10.51
N ILE A 381 8.19 -7.13 -10.98
CA ILE A 381 7.94 -7.31 -12.42
C ILE A 381 7.62 -5.96 -13.08
N LEU A 382 6.73 -5.16 -12.46
CA LEU A 382 6.42 -3.82 -12.97
C LEU A 382 7.69 -2.96 -13.09
N SER A 383 8.64 -3.07 -12.15
CA SER A 383 9.88 -2.27 -12.15
C SER A 383 10.82 -2.59 -13.32
N PHE A 384 10.67 -3.77 -13.93
CA PHE A 384 11.44 -4.17 -15.11
C PHE A 384 10.80 -3.68 -16.42
N ILE A 385 9.48 -3.49 -16.45
CA ILE A 385 8.75 -3.18 -17.69
C ILE A 385 8.44 -1.69 -17.86
N PHE A 386 8.66 -0.87 -16.82
CA PHE A 386 8.46 0.57 -16.83
C PHE A 386 9.77 1.33 -16.61
N THR A 387 9.87 2.54 -17.15
CA THR A 387 11.06 3.40 -16.94
C THR A 387 11.28 3.79 -15.48
N SER A 388 10.19 3.99 -14.74
CA SER A 388 10.25 4.31 -13.32
C SER A 388 8.97 3.91 -12.61
N ILE A 389 9.09 3.54 -11.34
CA ILE A 389 7.99 3.33 -10.42
C ILE A 389 8.08 4.35 -9.30
N ASN A 390 6.95 4.88 -8.90
CA ASN A 390 6.84 5.79 -7.78
C ASN A 390 5.73 5.34 -6.86
N ILE A 391 6.01 5.28 -5.55
CA ILE A 391 5.04 4.82 -4.55
C ILE A 391 4.88 5.93 -3.52
N GLN A 392 3.62 6.35 -3.33
CA GLN A 392 3.30 7.54 -2.57
C GLN A 392 2.01 7.39 -1.80
N LYS A 393 2.01 7.82 -0.54
CA LYS A 393 0.78 7.92 0.26
C LYS A 393 0.26 9.37 0.19
N PRO A 394 -0.99 9.61 -0.25
CA PRO A 394 -1.57 10.94 -0.23
C PRO A 394 -1.68 11.46 1.21
N PRO A 395 -1.29 12.72 1.46
CA PRO A 395 -1.31 13.27 2.82
C PRO A 395 -2.74 13.50 3.33
N SER A 396 -3.71 13.65 2.43
CA SER A 396 -5.14 13.74 2.76
C SER A 396 -5.84 12.37 2.89
N SER A 397 -5.15 11.25 2.59
CA SER A 397 -5.70 9.90 2.79
C SER A 397 -5.73 9.53 4.28
N ASP A 398 -6.41 8.43 4.63
CA ASP A 398 -6.42 7.95 6.01
C ASP A 398 -5.00 7.53 6.45
N GLN A 399 -4.41 8.32 7.34
CA GLN A 399 -3.06 8.12 7.88
C GLN A 399 -2.97 6.94 8.86
N THR A 400 -4.08 6.25 9.17
CA THR A 400 -3.98 4.97 9.88
C THR A 400 -3.75 3.80 8.94
N LYS A 401 -3.94 3.97 7.62
CA LYS A 401 -3.89 2.90 6.61
C LYS A 401 -2.57 2.86 5.85
N TYR A 402 -2.25 1.71 5.26
CA TYR A 402 -1.12 1.56 4.34
C TYR A 402 -1.44 1.94 2.89
N ASP A 403 -2.68 2.33 2.60
CA ASP A 403 -3.14 2.71 1.28
C ASP A 403 -2.26 3.79 0.63
N ARG A 404 -1.94 3.58 -0.65
CA ARG A 404 -0.97 4.37 -1.41
C ARG A 404 -1.17 4.25 -2.91
N PHE A 405 -0.70 5.26 -3.64
CA PHE A 405 -0.54 5.19 -5.09
C PHE A 405 0.72 4.44 -5.47
N LEU A 406 0.59 3.55 -6.44
CA LEU A 406 1.63 2.96 -7.26
C LEU A 406 1.53 3.59 -8.66
N PHE A 407 2.52 4.40 -9.03
CA PHE A 407 2.59 5.05 -10.33
C PHE A 407 3.75 4.47 -11.13
N CYS A 408 3.42 3.79 -12.23
CA CYS A 408 4.37 3.25 -13.19
C CYS A 408 4.40 4.13 -14.44
N LYS A 409 5.59 4.63 -14.80
CA LYS A 409 5.77 5.60 -15.87
C LYS A 409 6.42 4.96 -17.10
N ASN A 410 5.83 5.20 -18.26
CA ASN A 410 6.30 4.80 -19.59
C ASN A 410 6.63 3.31 -19.70
N LEU A 411 5.69 2.53 -20.25
CA LEU A 411 5.96 1.15 -20.64
C LEU A 411 7.11 1.10 -21.65
N THR A 412 8.15 0.30 -21.36
CA THR A 412 9.37 0.20 -22.17
C THR A 412 9.41 -1.01 -23.08
N LEU A 413 8.56 -2.01 -22.83
CA LEU A 413 8.60 -3.26 -23.59
C LEU A 413 8.00 -3.11 -25.00
N THR A 414 8.64 -3.76 -25.97
CA THR A 414 8.08 -3.95 -27.31
C THR A 414 6.90 -4.94 -27.28
N HIS A 415 6.08 -4.96 -28.33
CA HIS A 415 4.98 -5.93 -28.44
C HIS A 415 5.47 -7.38 -28.41
N GLU A 416 6.58 -7.69 -29.09
CA GLU A 416 7.17 -9.03 -29.09
C GLU A 416 7.62 -9.45 -27.68
N THR A 417 8.34 -8.58 -26.97
CA THR A 417 8.79 -8.87 -25.60
C THR A 417 7.60 -9.03 -24.64
N ARG A 418 6.52 -8.26 -24.84
CA ARG A 418 5.28 -8.41 -24.07
C ARG A 418 4.62 -9.76 -24.32
N SER A 419 4.54 -10.19 -25.58
CA SER A 419 4.02 -11.51 -25.93
C SER A 419 4.82 -12.63 -25.26
N ASN A 420 6.16 -12.58 -25.32
CA ASN A 420 7.01 -13.59 -24.70
C ASN A 420 6.85 -13.64 -23.18
N LEU A 421 6.74 -12.47 -22.53
CA LEU A 421 6.49 -12.39 -21.10
C LEU A 421 5.09 -12.91 -20.74
N LEU A 422 4.07 -12.58 -21.54
CA LEU A 422 2.71 -13.10 -21.35
C LEU A 422 2.66 -14.61 -21.49
N ASP A 423 3.28 -15.17 -22.52
CA ASP A 423 3.36 -16.61 -22.75
C ASP A 423 3.98 -17.32 -21.55
N LEU A 424 5.13 -16.83 -21.08
CA LEU A 424 5.83 -17.38 -19.93
C LEU A 424 4.99 -17.31 -18.65
N ILE A 425 4.37 -16.16 -18.39
CA ILE A 425 3.53 -15.96 -17.22
C ILE A 425 2.33 -16.93 -17.31
N LEU A 426 1.53 -16.85 -18.38
CA LEU A 426 0.29 -17.59 -18.54
C LEU A 426 0.49 -19.11 -18.58
N SER A 427 1.57 -19.60 -19.22
CA SER A 427 1.91 -21.03 -19.23
C SER A 427 2.37 -21.56 -17.87
N SER A 428 2.88 -20.68 -17.00
CA SER A 428 3.33 -21.06 -15.66
C SER A 428 2.20 -21.09 -14.63
N PHE A 429 1.07 -20.43 -14.88
CA PHE A 429 -0.05 -20.41 -13.94
C PHE A 429 -0.97 -21.61 -14.13
N PRO A 430 -1.41 -22.25 -13.04
CA PRO A 430 -2.42 -23.29 -13.15
C PRO A 430 -3.78 -22.66 -13.52
N ASN A 431 -4.63 -23.43 -14.20
CA ASN A 431 -5.95 -22.98 -14.66
C ASN A 431 -6.85 -22.48 -13.52
N ASP A 432 -6.59 -22.90 -12.27
CA ASP A 432 -7.34 -22.53 -11.08
C ASP A 432 -6.79 -21.29 -10.36
N PHE A 433 -5.76 -20.60 -10.85
CA PHE A 433 -5.17 -19.43 -10.19
C PHE A 433 -6.23 -18.35 -9.83
N PHE A 434 -7.17 -18.11 -10.74
CA PHE A 434 -8.26 -17.14 -10.56
C PHE A 434 -9.54 -17.74 -10.02
N SER A 435 -9.53 -19.03 -9.66
CA SER A 435 -10.66 -19.61 -8.92
C SER A 435 -10.78 -18.94 -7.56
N ASP A 436 -12.01 -18.93 -7.02
CA ASP A 436 -12.33 -18.41 -5.69
C ASP A 436 -11.70 -19.26 -4.56
N CYS A 437 -10.91 -20.28 -4.88
CA CYS A 437 -10.15 -21.05 -3.91
C CYS A 437 -9.05 -20.16 -3.29
N ASP A 438 -8.81 -20.34 -1.98
CA ASP A 438 -7.77 -19.69 -1.16
C ASP A 438 -6.32 -20.08 -1.57
N ASN A 439 -6.10 -20.32 -2.86
CA ASN A 439 -4.80 -20.61 -3.45
C ASN A 439 -4.09 -19.29 -3.76
N TYR A 440 -2.93 -19.11 -3.15
CA TYR A 440 -2.02 -18.00 -3.40
C TYR A 440 -0.79 -18.53 -4.12
N PHE A 441 -0.11 -17.69 -4.89
CA PHE A 441 1.09 -18.13 -5.61
C PHE A 441 2.19 -17.08 -5.54
N GLU A 442 3.39 -17.55 -5.25
CA GLU A 442 4.60 -16.77 -5.52
C GLU A 442 4.91 -16.86 -7.01
N ILE A 443 5.27 -15.73 -7.62
CA ILE A 443 5.51 -15.60 -9.06
C ILE A 443 7.00 -15.62 -9.37
N LEU A 444 7.82 -15.10 -8.45
CA LEU A 444 9.27 -15.05 -8.60
C LEU A 444 9.95 -16.02 -7.65
N SER A 445 11.02 -16.65 -8.11
CA SER A 445 11.89 -17.45 -7.26
C SER A 445 12.44 -16.64 -6.09
N THR A 446 12.53 -17.27 -4.91
CA THR A 446 13.02 -16.65 -3.67
C THR A 446 14.39 -16.02 -3.84
N ASP A 447 15.27 -16.70 -4.59
CA ASP A 447 16.63 -16.25 -4.85
C ASP A 447 16.69 -15.01 -5.74
N PHE A 448 15.70 -14.78 -6.59
CA PHE A 448 15.66 -13.58 -7.44
C PHE A 448 15.13 -12.37 -6.68
N SER A 449 14.08 -12.57 -5.88
CA SER A 449 13.54 -11.50 -5.05
C SER A 449 14.60 -10.94 -4.10
N SER A 450 15.42 -11.80 -3.49
CA SER A 450 16.50 -11.37 -2.57
C SER A 450 17.69 -10.70 -3.25
N ARG A 451 17.89 -10.88 -4.55
CA ARG A 451 19.03 -10.32 -5.30
C ARG A 451 18.83 -8.87 -5.75
N ASP A 452 17.59 -8.40 -5.91
CA ASP A 452 17.34 -7.00 -6.25
C ASP A 452 17.36 -6.11 -5.00
N HIS A 453 18.55 -5.99 -4.40
CA HIS A 453 18.78 -5.22 -3.17
C HIS A 453 18.35 -3.76 -3.31
N LYS A 454 18.45 -3.18 -4.52
CA LYS A 454 18.03 -1.80 -4.80
C LYS A 454 16.51 -1.66 -4.66
N LEU A 455 15.75 -2.57 -5.27
CA LEU A 455 14.30 -2.57 -5.15
C LEU A 455 13.82 -2.92 -3.74
N ILE A 456 14.42 -3.92 -3.09
CA ILE A 456 14.09 -4.25 -1.70
C ILE A 456 14.32 -3.04 -0.80
N LYS A 457 15.49 -2.41 -0.89
CA LYS A 457 15.81 -1.21 -0.10
C LYS A 457 14.83 -0.07 -0.38
N PHE A 458 14.43 0.11 -1.64
CA PHE A 458 13.40 1.08 -2.02
C PHE A 458 12.06 0.78 -1.33
N LEU A 459 11.53 -0.43 -1.48
CA LEU A 459 10.26 -0.84 -0.87
C LEU A 459 10.33 -0.74 0.67
N TYR A 460 11.43 -1.20 1.27
CA TYR A 460 11.67 -1.08 2.70
C TYR A 460 11.67 0.38 3.17
N SER A 461 12.37 1.27 2.47
CA SER A 461 12.41 2.69 2.83
C SER A 461 11.04 3.36 2.77
N ILE A 462 10.21 3.01 1.77
CA ILE A 462 8.85 3.51 1.65
C ILE A 462 7.96 2.97 2.75
N ASN A 463 7.98 1.66 2.96
CA ASN A 463 7.18 1.01 4.00
C ASN A 463 7.56 1.55 5.37
N LEU A 464 8.84 1.71 5.67
CA LEU A 464 9.35 2.34 6.89
C LEU A 464 8.83 3.77 7.04
N SER A 465 8.94 4.60 6.00
CA SER A 465 8.48 5.99 6.02
C SER A 465 6.97 6.08 6.28
N ILE A 466 6.17 5.27 5.60
CA ILE A 466 4.72 5.21 5.79
C ILE A 466 4.40 4.71 7.20
N GLY A 467 5.08 3.66 7.68
CA GLY A 467 4.86 3.11 9.02
C GLY A 467 5.18 4.12 10.12
N LEU A 468 6.28 4.87 10.01
CA LEU A 468 6.62 5.93 10.96
C LEU A 468 5.60 7.07 10.92
N GLY A 469 5.12 7.44 9.73
CA GLY A 469 4.01 8.38 9.57
C GLY A 469 2.73 7.90 10.28
N ASN A 470 2.36 6.64 10.07
CA ASN A 470 1.20 6.01 10.69
C ASN A 470 1.34 6.00 12.23
N GLN A 471 2.51 5.61 12.76
CA GLN A 471 2.77 5.63 14.20
C GLN A 471 2.59 7.03 14.77
N LYS A 472 3.25 8.03 14.16
CA LYS A 472 3.19 9.43 14.63
C LYS A 472 1.76 9.95 14.62
N TYR A 473 1.00 9.68 13.55
CA TYR A 473 -0.39 10.09 13.45
C TYR A 473 -1.27 9.43 14.52
N LEU A 474 -1.10 8.13 14.77
CA LEU A 474 -1.83 7.41 15.82
C LEU A 474 -1.51 7.95 17.22
N GLU A 475 -0.26 8.30 17.49
CA GLU A 475 0.15 8.92 18.77
C GLU A 475 -0.49 10.29 18.95
N GLU A 476 -0.53 11.13 17.91
CA GLU A 476 -1.21 12.44 17.96
C GLU A 476 -2.73 12.30 18.11
N LEU A 477 -3.32 11.31 17.45
CA LEU A 477 -4.75 11.01 17.57
C LEU A 477 -5.10 10.57 19.00
N LEU A 478 -4.29 9.70 19.61
CA LEU A 478 -4.47 9.30 21.01
C LEU A 478 -4.34 10.51 21.95
N LYS A 479 -3.39 11.41 21.69
CA LYS A 479 -3.29 12.67 22.44
C LYS A 479 -4.55 13.52 22.31
N CYS A 480 -5.11 13.66 21.10
CA CYS A 480 -6.38 14.37 20.88
C CYS A 480 -7.58 13.71 21.59
N LEU A 481 -7.56 12.38 21.76
CA LEU A 481 -8.56 11.65 22.53
C LEU A 481 -8.41 11.89 24.04
N ASP A 482 -7.19 11.89 24.54
CA ASP A 482 -6.86 12.14 25.95
C ASP A 482 -7.14 13.62 26.32
N GLU A 483 -6.85 14.57 25.43
CA GLU A 483 -6.99 16.02 25.63
C GLU A 483 -8.21 16.61 24.89
N ARG A 484 -9.42 16.17 25.24
CA ARG A 484 -10.66 16.50 24.50
C ARG A 484 -10.91 17.99 24.26
N ASN A 485 -10.50 18.85 25.18
CA ASN A 485 -10.72 20.30 25.12
C ASN A 485 -9.55 21.07 24.50
N ALA A 486 -8.49 20.39 24.05
CA ALA A 486 -7.39 21.06 23.37
C ALA A 486 -7.89 21.72 22.07
N PRO A 487 -7.41 22.95 21.76
CA PRO A 487 -7.68 23.61 20.50
C PRO A 487 -7.08 22.82 19.34
N THR A 488 -7.62 23.03 18.14
CA THR A 488 -7.04 22.45 16.92
C THR A 488 -5.63 22.98 16.70
N VAL A 489 -4.68 22.07 16.45
CA VAL A 489 -3.26 22.42 16.21
C VAL A 489 -3.08 23.12 14.86
N TYR A 490 -3.96 22.84 13.90
CA TYR A 490 -3.83 23.30 12.52
C TYR A 490 -4.89 24.33 12.13
N ASP A 491 -4.48 25.29 11.30
CA ASP A 491 -5.41 26.15 10.57
C ASP A 491 -5.94 25.40 9.34
N HIS A 492 -6.98 24.57 9.56
CA HIS A 492 -7.55 23.73 8.51
C HIS A 492 -8.06 24.53 7.31
N LYS A 493 -8.55 25.76 7.52
CA LYS A 493 -9.10 26.58 6.44
C LYS A 493 -7.99 27.06 5.50
N LYS A 494 -6.90 27.59 6.06
CA LYS A 494 -5.75 28.04 5.29
C LYS A 494 -5.08 26.88 4.53
N ILE A 495 -4.98 25.71 5.15
CA ILE A 495 -4.45 24.49 4.49
C ILE A 495 -5.37 24.08 3.33
N ALA A 496 -6.69 24.03 3.55
CA ALA A 496 -7.63 23.67 2.50
C ALA A 496 -7.60 24.64 1.31
N GLU A 497 -7.51 25.95 1.56
CA GLU A 497 -7.38 26.96 0.50
C GLU A 497 -6.07 26.78 -0.28
N ALA A 498 -4.94 26.57 0.39
CA ALA A 498 -3.67 26.31 -0.27
C ALA A 498 -3.72 25.05 -1.14
N CYS A 499 -4.28 23.95 -0.62
CA CYS A 499 -4.49 22.70 -1.35
C CYS A 499 -5.41 22.89 -2.57
N LYS A 500 -6.50 23.65 -2.43
CA LYS A 500 -7.41 23.94 -3.54
C LYS A 500 -6.69 24.60 -4.70
N THR A 501 -5.89 25.61 -4.41
CA THR A 501 -5.09 26.30 -5.42
C THR A 501 -4.03 25.38 -6.02
N SER A 502 -3.27 24.65 -5.19
CA SER A 502 -2.15 23.83 -5.68
C SER A 502 -2.59 22.59 -6.46
N TRP A 503 -3.72 21.98 -6.09
CA TRP A 503 -4.21 20.73 -6.68
C TRP A 503 -5.29 20.95 -7.73
N LYS A 504 -5.59 22.22 -8.07
CA LYS A 504 -6.65 22.63 -9.00
C LYS A 504 -8.01 22.04 -8.62
N LEU A 505 -8.38 22.13 -7.34
CA LEU A 505 -9.70 21.74 -6.85
C LEU A 505 -10.67 22.92 -6.86
N PRO A 506 -11.99 22.68 -6.89
CA PRO A 506 -13.01 23.73 -6.93
C PRO A 506 -13.19 24.47 -5.59
#